data_AF-A0A9P7DW18-F1
#
_entry.id   AF-A0A9P7DW18-F1
#
_cell.length_a   1.000
_cell.length_b   1.000
_cell.length_c   1.000
_cell.angle_alpha   90.00
_cell.angle_beta   90.00
_cell.angle_gamma   90.00
#
_symmetry.space_group_name_H-M   'P 1'
#
loop_
_entity.id
_entity.type
_entity.pdbx_description
1 polymer ?
#
loop_
_entity_poly.entity_id
_entity_poly.type
_entity_poly.pdbx_seq_one_letter_code
_entity_poly.pdbx_strand_id
1 'polypeptide(L)'
;MVCITSDPALDIAPDFVSATFQGIRDRIIGNMQATHEEVANELTTAWNTQVNEETHLAAEAAHTKQECCKQEQLLLEQEVENECHEVKKKPMINNFKTGALVSDTLTHWPSQYAIHKLKSVKYIKLWYFSPDECREAANEVKSSADSTFGFTKVDNFITLKTIASFRPSHKVIQDHGLEWHQFNMAKNSFLVYINKLNWPEKHQHALTMFFMNIISNPQQAELFGEHTLLLYAVRV
;
A
#
# COMPACT_ATOMS: atom_id res chain seq x y z
N MET A 1 -34.11 -29.26 43.13
CA MET A 1 -33.11 -29.09 42.06
C MET A 1 -32.91 -30.47 41.45
N VAL A 2 -33.70 -30.79 40.43
CA VAL A 2 -33.70 -32.13 39.81
C VAL A 2 -32.65 -32.09 38.72
N CYS A 3 -31.54 -32.81 38.92
CA CYS A 3 -30.54 -33.02 37.88
C CYS A 3 -31.15 -33.95 36.84
N ILE A 4 -31.34 -33.46 35.61
CA ILE A 4 -31.64 -34.31 34.47
C ILE A 4 -30.32 -35.00 34.11
N THR A 5 -30.15 -36.25 34.55
CA THR A 5 -28.93 -37.05 34.41
C THR A 5 -28.82 -37.80 33.08
N SER A 6 -29.80 -37.64 32.19
CA SER A 6 -29.84 -38.34 30.91
C SER A 6 -29.94 -37.32 29.77
N ASP A 7 -29.05 -37.47 28.79
CA ASP A 7 -29.07 -36.75 27.52
C ASP A 7 -30.24 -37.30 26.67
N PRO A 8 -31.34 -36.55 26.48
CA PRO A 8 -32.52 -37.04 25.76
C PRO A 8 -32.23 -37.34 24.28
N ALA A 9 -31.11 -36.86 23.73
CA ALA A 9 -30.71 -37.14 22.35
C ALA A 9 -30.16 -38.56 22.13
N LEU A 10 -29.94 -39.34 23.20
CA LEU A 10 -29.39 -40.71 23.14
C LEU A 10 -30.38 -41.79 23.60
N ASP A 11 -31.60 -41.43 23.99
CA ASP A 11 -32.58 -42.39 24.48
C ASP A 11 -33.22 -43.17 23.32
N ILE A 12 -33.08 -44.49 23.37
CA ILE A 12 -33.75 -45.43 22.46
C ILE A 12 -35.26 -45.34 22.72
N ALA A 13 -36.05 -45.23 21.65
CA ALA A 13 -37.51 -45.16 21.74
C ALA A 13 -38.05 -46.26 22.69
N PRO A 14 -38.77 -45.90 23.76
CA PRO A 14 -39.33 -46.89 24.68
C PRO A 14 -40.28 -47.83 23.95
N ASP A 15 -40.24 -49.12 24.27
CA ASP A 15 -41.21 -50.08 23.74
C ASP A 15 -42.58 -49.88 24.41
N PHE A 16 -43.42 -49.07 23.78
CA PHE A 16 -44.79 -48.78 24.25
C PHE A 16 -45.75 -49.97 24.13
N VAL A 17 -45.33 -51.08 23.49
CA VAL A 17 -46.11 -52.33 23.40
C VAL A 17 -45.85 -53.23 24.61
N SER A 18 -44.79 -52.96 25.39
CA SER A 18 -44.43 -53.75 26.56
C SER A 18 -45.44 -53.67 27.71
N ALA A 19 -45.39 -54.67 28.60
CA ALA A 19 -46.32 -54.83 29.73
C ALA A 19 -46.24 -53.68 30.75
N THR A 20 -45.12 -52.94 30.80
CA THR A 20 -44.93 -51.80 31.70
C THR A 20 -45.84 -50.62 31.37
N PHE A 21 -46.19 -50.43 30.10
CA PHE A 21 -47.08 -49.35 29.62
C PHE A 21 -48.53 -49.79 29.48
N GLN A 22 -48.87 -51.04 29.84
CA GLN A 22 -50.21 -51.60 29.69
C GLN A 22 -51.25 -50.78 30.49
N GLY A 23 -50.98 -50.45 31.75
CA GLY A 23 -51.90 -49.66 32.58
C GLY A 23 -52.17 -48.24 32.08
N ILE A 24 -51.23 -47.65 31.33
CA ILE A 24 -51.42 -46.35 30.66
C ILE A 24 -52.29 -46.53 29.42
N ARG A 25 -52.05 -47.58 28.63
CA ARG A 25 -52.88 -47.94 27.47
C ARG A 25 -54.33 -48.23 27.88
N ASP A 26 -54.55 -49.01 28.93
CA ASP A 26 -55.89 -49.32 29.48
C ASP A 26 -56.68 -48.05 29.84
N ARG A 27 -56.01 -47.06 30.44
CA ARG A 27 -56.62 -45.80 30.84
C ARG A 27 -57.00 -44.90 29.65
N ILE A 28 -56.22 -44.94 28.58
CA ILE A 28 -56.49 -44.20 27.33
C ILE A 28 -57.62 -44.87 26.54
N ILE A 29 -57.62 -46.20 26.47
CA ILE A 29 -58.67 -47.01 25.80
C ILE A 29 -60.03 -46.77 26.46
N GLY A 30 -60.08 -46.71 27.79
CA GLY A 30 -61.30 -46.39 28.53
C GLY A 30 -61.91 -45.03 28.21
N ASN A 31 -61.13 -44.08 27.66
CA ASN A 31 -61.58 -42.75 27.27
C ASN A 31 -61.87 -42.60 25.76
N MET A 32 -61.27 -43.42 24.88
CA MET A 32 -61.30 -43.20 23.42
C MET A 32 -61.79 -44.39 22.57
N GLN A 33 -62.19 -45.54 23.16
CA GLN A 33 -62.60 -46.76 22.41
C GLN A 33 -61.58 -47.20 21.35
N ALA A 34 -60.29 -46.95 21.57
CA ALA A 34 -59.21 -47.38 20.68
C ALA A 34 -58.66 -48.76 21.07
N THR A 35 -57.88 -49.40 20.20
CA THR A 35 -57.16 -50.64 20.50
C THR A 35 -55.81 -50.38 21.14
N HIS A 36 -55.28 -51.37 21.88
CA HIS A 36 -53.95 -51.28 22.52
C HIS A 36 -52.80 -51.02 21.55
N GLU A 37 -52.92 -51.46 20.29
CA GLU A 37 -51.92 -51.22 19.25
C GLU A 37 -51.99 -49.79 18.70
N GLU A 38 -53.20 -49.24 18.52
CA GLU A 38 -53.38 -47.85 18.07
C GLU A 38 -52.82 -46.86 19.09
N VAL A 39 -53.08 -47.06 20.38
CA VAL A 39 -52.55 -46.20 21.45
C VAL A 39 -51.03 -46.29 21.54
N ALA A 40 -50.45 -47.48 21.36
CA ALA A 40 -49.00 -47.66 21.35
C ALA A 40 -48.34 -46.96 20.14
N ASN A 41 -48.98 -47.02 18.97
CA ASN A 41 -48.51 -46.34 17.77
C ASN A 41 -48.61 -44.82 17.90
N GLU A 42 -49.68 -44.30 18.50
CA GLU A 42 -49.85 -42.86 18.74
C GLU A 42 -48.77 -42.31 19.69
N LEU A 43 -48.49 -43.03 20.78
CA LEU A 43 -47.41 -42.69 21.71
C LEU A 43 -46.03 -42.73 21.05
N THR A 44 -45.79 -43.72 20.18
CA THR A 44 -44.55 -43.82 19.40
C THR A 44 -44.42 -42.65 18.42
N THR A 45 -45.52 -42.24 17.78
CA THR A 45 -45.54 -41.12 16.83
C THR A 45 -45.30 -39.79 17.53
N ALA A 46 -45.90 -39.59 18.70
CA ALA A 46 -45.68 -38.41 19.54
C ALA A 46 -44.21 -38.32 20.01
N TRP A 47 -43.63 -39.44 20.45
CA TRP A 47 -42.20 -39.52 20.83
C TRP A 47 -41.28 -39.14 19.66
N ASN A 48 -41.49 -39.74 18.49
CA ASN A 48 -40.66 -39.45 17.31
C ASN A 48 -40.78 -38.00 16.84
N THR A 49 -41.97 -37.39 16.96
CA THR A 49 -42.18 -35.98 16.65
C THR A 49 -41.35 -35.09 17.57
N GLN A 50 -41.40 -35.35 18.88
CA GLN A 50 -40.65 -34.59 19.87
C GLN A 50 -39.13 -34.69 19.67
N VAL A 51 -38.61 -35.90 19.43
CA VAL A 51 -37.18 -36.13 19.19
C VAL A 51 -36.72 -35.45 17.89
N ASN A 52 -37.53 -35.48 16.83
CA ASN A 52 -37.22 -34.78 15.59
C ASN A 52 -37.19 -33.25 15.75
N GLU A 53 -38.09 -32.67 16.55
CA GLU A 53 -38.09 -31.25 16.85
C GLU A 53 -36.86 -30.84 17.67
N GLU A 54 -36.50 -31.63 18.69
CA GLU A 54 -35.34 -31.35 19.54
C GLU A 54 -34.02 -31.50 18.78
N THR A 55 -33.89 -32.52 17.92
CA THR A 55 -32.72 -32.69 17.04
C THR A 55 -32.61 -31.58 16.01
N HIS A 56 -33.73 -31.09 15.45
CA HIS A 56 -33.74 -29.95 14.55
C HIS A 56 -33.26 -28.67 15.25
N LEU A 57 -33.80 -28.37 16.43
CA LEU A 57 -33.38 -27.22 17.24
C LEU A 57 -31.91 -27.31 17.66
N ALA A 58 -31.41 -28.51 18.00
CA ALA A 58 -30.02 -28.74 18.33
C ALA A 58 -29.10 -28.52 17.11
N ALA A 59 -29.52 -28.95 15.92
CA ALA A 59 -28.79 -28.73 14.67
C ALA A 59 -28.73 -27.23 14.29
N GLU A 60 -29.84 -26.50 14.43
CA GLU A 60 -29.89 -25.06 14.21
C GLU A 60 -29.01 -24.30 15.21
N ALA A 61 -29.04 -24.69 16.49
CA ALA A 61 -28.19 -24.11 17.52
C ALA A 61 -26.69 -24.39 17.26
N ALA A 62 -26.35 -25.60 16.80
CA ALA A 62 -24.98 -25.95 16.41
C ALA A 62 -24.51 -25.14 15.19
N HIS A 63 -25.36 -25.00 14.17
CA HIS A 63 -25.07 -24.19 12.99
C HIS A 63 -24.86 -22.71 13.35
N THR A 64 -25.73 -22.16 14.19
CA THR A 64 -25.63 -20.76 14.66
C THR A 64 -24.36 -20.51 15.47
N LYS A 65 -24.00 -21.44 16.36
CA LYS A 65 -22.74 -21.38 17.12
C LYS A 65 -21.51 -21.44 16.21
N GLN A 66 -21.54 -22.31 15.20
CA GLN A 66 -20.45 -22.44 14.24
C GLN A 66 -20.28 -21.15 13.41
N GLU A 67 -21.38 -20.55 12.95
CA GLU A 67 -21.33 -19.31 12.18
C GLU A 67 -20.84 -18.13 13.03
N CYS A 68 -21.29 -18.02 14.29
CA CYS A 68 -20.80 -17.01 15.22
C CYS A 68 -19.30 -17.15 15.46
N CYS A 69 -18.80 -18.38 15.66
CA CYS A 69 -17.38 -18.64 15.87
C CYS A 69 -16.55 -18.28 14.62
N LYS A 70 -17.03 -18.61 13.42
CA LYS A 70 -16.39 -18.17 12.16
C LYS A 70 -16.37 -16.65 12.02
N GLN A 71 -17.48 -15.98 12.35
CA GLN A 71 -17.58 -14.54 12.26
C GLN A 71 -16.65 -13.83 13.26
N GLU A 72 -16.56 -14.33 14.49
CA GLU A 72 -15.62 -13.85 15.50
C GLU A 72 -14.16 -14.05 15.06
N GLN A 73 -13.85 -15.20 14.45
CA GLN A 73 -12.52 -15.46 13.91
C GLN A 73 -12.16 -14.52 12.76
N LEU A 74 -13.11 -14.24 11.86
CA LEU A 74 -12.93 -13.25 10.77
C LEU A 74 -12.71 -11.84 11.31
N LEU A 75 -13.45 -11.44 12.36
CA LEU A 75 -13.26 -10.13 12.99
C LEU A 75 -11.87 -10.03 13.64
N LEU A 76 -11.41 -11.10 14.29
CA LEU A 76 -10.07 -11.14 14.90
C LEU A 76 -8.97 -11.08 13.84
N GLU A 77 -9.13 -11.78 12.71
CA GLU A 77 -8.19 -11.76 11.60
C GLU A 77 -8.17 -10.39 10.90
N GLN A 78 -9.34 -9.76 10.74
CA GLN A 78 -9.46 -8.40 10.22
C GLN A 78 -8.83 -7.36 11.16
N GLU A 79 -8.99 -7.52 12.48
CA GLU A 79 -8.35 -6.63 13.47
C GLU A 79 -6.83 -6.79 13.45
N VAL A 80 -6.30 -8.02 13.36
CA VAL A 80 -4.87 -8.29 13.22
C VAL A 80 -4.31 -7.71 11.91
N GLU A 81 -5.05 -7.81 10.80
CA GLU A 81 -4.67 -7.22 9.52
C GLU A 81 -4.71 -5.69 9.56
N ASN A 82 -5.71 -5.10 10.21
CA ASN A 82 -5.82 -3.67 10.44
C ASN A 82 -4.69 -3.15 11.33
N GLU A 83 -4.36 -3.83 12.43
CA GLU A 83 -3.22 -3.49 13.30
C GLU A 83 -1.90 -3.59 12.52
N CYS A 84 -1.72 -4.61 11.68
CA CYS A 84 -0.54 -4.74 10.83
C CYS A 84 -0.45 -3.61 9.79
N HIS A 85 -1.58 -3.19 9.22
CA HIS A 85 -1.66 -2.05 8.31
C HIS A 85 -1.41 -0.71 9.02
N GLU A 86 -1.90 -0.53 10.24
CA GLU A 86 -1.67 0.64 11.09
C GLU A 86 -0.19 0.73 11.52
N VAL A 87 0.45 -0.39 11.88
CA VAL A 87 1.90 -0.44 12.17
C VAL A 87 2.73 -0.02 10.96
N LYS A 88 2.33 -0.38 9.73
CA LYS A 88 2.98 0.08 8.49
C LYS A 88 2.74 1.56 8.18
N LYS A 89 1.64 2.15 8.66
CA LYS A 89 1.25 3.55 8.42
C LYS A 89 1.73 4.51 9.50
N LYS A 90 2.05 4.03 10.71
CA LYS A 90 2.76 4.83 11.71
C LYS A 90 4.04 5.34 11.06
N PRO A 91 4.31 6.66 11.08
CA PRO A 91 5.57 7.18 10.58
C PRO A 91 6.67 6.54 11.41
N MET A 92 7.32 5.52 10.82
CA MET A 92 8.51 4.92 11.38
C MET A 92 9.50 6.07 11.49
N ILE A 93 9.81 6.48 12.72
CA ILE A 93 10.87 7.45 12.96
C ILE A 93 12.09 6.86 12.27
N ASN A 94 12.54 7.49 11.18
CA ASN A 94 13.62 6.98 10.37
C ASN A 94 14.77 6.65 11.32
N ASN A 95 15.18 5.38 11.34
CA ASN A 95 16.31 4.97 12.15
C ASN A 95 17.54 5.75 11.67
N PHE A 96 18.22 6.43 12.59
CA PHE A 96 19.39 7.21 12.26
C PHE A 96 20.53 6.23 11.97
N LYS A 97 21.21 6.38 10.83
CA LYS A 97 22.42 5.59 10.56
C LYS A 97 23.50 5.99 11.57
N THR A 98 23.67 5.21 12.64
CA THR A 98 24.76 5.39 13.60
C THR A 98 26.09 5.25 12.85
N GLY A 99 26.82 6.35 12.70
CA GLY A 99 28.08 6.42 11.94
C GLY A 99 27.99 7.06 10.55
N ALA A 100 26.79 7.44 10.07
CA ALA A 100 26.69 8.34 8.92
C ALA A 100 27.00 9.76 9.41
N LEU A 101 28.15 10.30 9.01
CA LEU A 101 28.40 11.73 9.07
C LEU A 101 27.26 12.41 8.31
N VAL A 102 26.48 13.25 9.01
CA VAL A 102 25.61 14.21 8.34
C VAL A 102 26.54 15.04 7.47
N SER A 103 26.43 14.88 6.16
CA SER A 103 27.21 15.69 5.23
C SER A 103 26.75 17.13 5.46
N ASP A 104 27.62 17.98 6.03
CA ASP A 104 27.33 19.41 6.27
C ASP A 104 26.99 20.17 4.98
N THR A 105 27.19 19.54 3.84
CA THR A 105 26.75 19.99 2.53
C THR A 105 25.30 19.60 2.27
N LEU A 106 24.39 20.55 2.49
CA LEU A 106 23.05 20.57 1.88
C LEU A 106 23.22 20.33 0.38
N THR A 107 22.90 19.12 -0.09
CA THR A 107 22.91 18.83 -1.53
C THR A 107 21.83 19.67 -2.17
N HIS A 108 22.24 20.71 -2.90
CA HIS A 108 21.30 21.62 -3.55
C HIS A 108 20.43 20.83 -4.53
N TRP A 109 19.11 20.93 -4.37
CA TRP A 109 18.15 20.17 -5.15
C TRP A 109 17.74 20.97 -6.39
N PRO A 110 17.95 20.45 -7.61
CA PRO A 110 17.54 21.13 -8.83
C PRO A 110 16.01 21.19 -8.90
N SER A 111 15.50 22.10 -9.72
CA SER A 111 14.06 22.30 -9.85
C SER A 111 13.31 21.00 -10.19
N GLN A 112 12.05 20.88 -9.76
CA GLN A 112 11.22 19.72 -10.10
C GLN A 112 11.05 19.55 -11.62
N TYR A 113 11.01 20.66 -12.36
CA TYR A 113 11.03 20.68 -13.81
C TYR A 113 12.25 19.94 -14.37
N ALA A 114 13.43 20.22 -13.81
CA ALA A 114 14.67 19.62 -14.26
C ALA A 114 14.71 18.11 -14.02
N ILE A 115 14.26 17.68 -12.85
CA ILE A 115 14.17 16.26 -12.49
C ILE A 115 13.18 15.53 -13.39
N HIS A 116 12.03 16.14 -13.68
CA HIS A 116 11.02 15.54 -14.57
C HIS A 116 11.57 15.39 -16.00
N LYS A 117 12.33 16.38 -16.49
CA LYS A 117 13.03 16.27 -17.77
C LYS A 117 14.10 15.19 -17.78
N LEU A 118 14.90 15.06 -16.70
CA LEU A 118 15.88 13.98 -16.59
C LEU A 118 15.23 12.59 -16.57
N LYS A 119 14.10 12.43 -15.89
CA LYS A 119 13.35 11.16 -15.90
C LYS A 119 12.85 10.78 -17.28
N SER A 120 12.52 11.76 -18.11
CA SER A 120 12.11 11.54 -19.50
C SER A 120 13.28 11.49 -20.50
N VAL A 121 14.53 11.51 -20.01
CA VAL A 121 15.77 11.46 -20.82
C VAL A 121 15.77 12.55 -21.91
N LYS A 122 15.15 13.71 -21.61
CA LYS A 122 15.09 14.86 -22.52
C LYS A 122 16.25 15.81 -22.26
N TYR A 123 16.71 16.48 -23.33
CA TYR A 123 17.70 17.53 -23.22
C TYR A 123 17.26 18.63 -22.23
N ILE A 124 18.18 18.98 -21.35
CA ILE A 124 18.02 20.03 -20.35
C ILE A 124 19.30 20.84 -20.25
N LYS A 125 19.12 22.15 -20.09
CA LYS A 125 20.23 23.08 -19.90
C LYS A 125 20.89 22.85 -18.55
N LEU A 126 22.21 22.93 -18.51
CA LEU A 126 23.03 22.73 -17.31
C LEU A 126 22.77 23.80 -16.24
N TRP A 127 22.31 24.98 -16.63
CA TRP A 127 21.94 26.07 -15.71
C TRP A 127 21.01 25.62 -14.56
N TYR A 128 20.10 24.66 -14.82
CA TYR A 128 19.21 24.13 -13.78
C TYR A 128 19.92 23.37 -12.64
N PHE A 129 21.18 23.01 -12.84
CA PHE A 129 22.01 22.27 -11.90
C PHE A 129 23.09 23.16 -11.26
N SER A 130 23.12 24.45 -11.61
CA SER A 130 23.99 25.43 -10.98
C SER A 130 23.55 25.66 -9.52
N PRO A 131 24.50 25.86 -8.58
CA PRO A 131 24.19 25.97 -7.15
C PRO A 131 23.22 27.10 -6.82
N ASP A 132 23.31 28.23 -7.53
CA ASP A 132 22.46 29.39 -7.32
C ASP A 132 20.98 29.07 -7.62
N GLU A 133 20.71 28.40 -8.74
CA GLU A 133 19.34 27.99 -9.11
C GLU A 133 18.84 26.85 -8.24
N CYS A 134 19.69 25.88 -7.89
CA CYS A 134 19.28 24.81 -6.97
C CYS A 134 18.96 25.37 -5.56
N ARG A 135 19.58 26.48 -5.14
CA ARG A 135 19.21 27.19 -3.91
C ARG A 135 17.90 27.95 -4.06
N GLU A 136 17.68 28.63 -5.19
CA GLU A 136 16.43 29.35 -5.47
C GLU A 136 15.24 28.38 -5.57
N ALA A 137 15.38 27.28 -6.32
CA ALA A 137 14.38 26.23 -6.44
C ALA A 137 14.08 25.56 -5.09
N ALA A 138 15.09 25.33 -4.25
CA ALA A 138 14.88 24.78 -2.90
C ALA A 138 14.09 25.74 -1.99
N ASN A 139 14.22 27.06 -2.21
CA ASN A 139 13.43 28.06 -1.49
C ASN A 139 11.99 28.15 -2.03
N GLU A 140 11.79 28.00 -3.34
CA GLU A 140 10.46 27.97 -3.96
C GLU A 140 9.61 26.80 -3.45
N VAL A 141 10.21 25.61 -3.26
CA VAL A 141 9.53 24.45 -2.66
C VAL A 141 9.07 24.71 -1.22
N LYS A 142 9.84 25.50 -0.45
CA LYS A 142 9.51 25.85 0.94
C LYS A 142 8.45 26.94 1.01
N SER A 143 8.40 27.84 0.03
CA SER A 143 7.44 28.95 -0.06
C SER A 143 6.17 28.55 -0.83
N SER A 144 5.57 27.39 -0.49
CA SER A 144 4.43 26.84 -1.24
C SER A 144 3.06 27.44 -0.86
N ALA A 145 3.03 28.51 -0.06
CA ALA A 145 1.79 29.12 0.44
C ALA A 145 0.86 29.67 -0.67
N ASP A 146 1.39 29.97 -1.87
CA ASP A 146 0.63 30.55 -2.99
C ASP A 146 0.72 29.70 -4.29
N SER A 147 1.02 28.42 -4.14
CA SER A 147 1.22 27.51 -5.28
C SER A 147 -0.11 27.09 -5.91
N THR A 148 -0.33 27.46 -7.18
CA THR A 148 -1.45 26.90 -7.96
C THR A 148 -1.22 25.42 -8.25
N PHE A 149 -2.14 24.57 -7.81
CA PHE A 149 -2.11 23.13 -8.06
C PHE A 149 -2.94 22.75 -9.28
N GLY A 150 -2.45 21.79 -10.05
CA GLY A 150 -3.13 21.19 -11.20
C GLY A 150 -3.32 19.69 -10.99
N PHE A 151 -4.38 19.15 -11.59
CA PHE A 151 -4.64 17.71 -11.63
C PHE A 151 -3.91 17.08 -12.82
N THR A 152 -3.08 16.06 -12.57
CA THR A 152 -2.36 15.32 -13.61
C THR A 152 -2.67 13.84 -13.52
N LYS A 153 -2.98 13.20 -14.65
CA LYS A 153 -3.25 11.76 -14.73
C LYS A 153 -1.91 11.01 -14.87
N VAL A 154 -1.63 10.11 -13.93
CA VAL A 154 -0.46 9.20 -13.96
C VAL A 154 -0.99 7.79 -13.77
N ASP A 155 -0.80 6.93 -14.76
CA ASP A 155 -1.08 5.48 -14.70
C ASP A 155 -2.41 5.12 -14.01
N ASN A 156 -3.51 5.74 -14.49
CA ASN A 156 -4.88 5.63 -13.99
C ASN A 156 -5.26 6.39 -12.71
N PHE A 157 -4.34 7.08 -12.04
CA PHE A 157 -4.65 7.91 -10.87
C PHE A 157 -4.57 9.40 -11.20
N ILE A 158 -5.42 10.20 -10.57
CA ILE A 158 -5.35 11.66 -10.63
C ILE A 158 -4.48 12.12 -9.46
N THR A 159 -3.32 12.70 -9.77
CA THR A 159 -2.39 13.24 -8.77
C THR A 159 -2.40 14.77 -8.81
N LEU A 160 -2.46 15.38 -7.63
CA LEU A 160 -2.35 16.82 -7.46
C LEU A 160 -0.88 17.21 -7.49
N LYS A 161 -0.47 18.09 -8.42
CA LYS A 161 0.90 18.59 -8.52
C LYS A 161 0.90 20.09 -8.74
N THR A 162 1.89 20.78 -8.18
CA THR A 162 2.06 22.21 -8.39
C THR A 162 2.34 22.50 -9.87
N ILE A 163 1.60 23.43 -10.48
CA ILE A 163 1.75 23.75 -11.91
C ILE A 163 3.15 24.32 -12.21
N ALA A 164 3.74 25.06 -11.25
CA ALA A 164 5.10 25.59 -11.34
C ALA A 164 6.16 24.48 -11.57
N SER A 165 5.93 23.26 -11.07
CA SER A 165 6.86 22.13 -11.24
C SER A 165 7.06 21.69 -12.69
N PHE A 166 6.16 22.08 -13.60
CA PHE A 166 6.21 21.74 -15.02
C PHE A 166 6.63 22.93 -15.91
N ARG A 167 6.75 24.13 -15.34
CA ARG A 167 7.08 25.34 -16.10
C ARG A 167 8.60 25.54 -16.11
N PRO A 168 9.21 25.82 -17.28
CA PRO A 168 10.60 26.27 -17.32
C PRO A 168 10.75 27.62 -16.59
N SER A 169 11.78 27.75 -15.74
CA SER A 169 12.18 29.05 -15.18
C SER A 169 12.41 30.09 -16.29
N HIS A 170 11.92 31.32 -16.08
CA HIS A 170 12.09 32.44 -17.00
C HIS A 170 13.52 33.01 -16.98
N LYS A 171 14.31 32.67 -15.96
CA LYS A 171 15.70 33.09 -15.77
C LYS A 171 16.72 32.15 -16.44
N VAL A 172 16.25 31.15 -17.18
CA VAL A 172 17.11 30.16 -17.83
C VAL A 172 18.16 30.82 -18.71
N ILE A 173 19.43 30.54 -18.40
CA ILE A 173 20.58 30.89 -19.23
C ILE A 173 20.91 29.69 -20.13
N GLN A 174 21.29 29.96 -21.38
CA GLN A 174 21.77 28.91 -22.27
C GLN A 174 23.17 28.44 -21.85
N ASP A 175 23.54 27.19 -22.15
CA ASP A 175 24.81 26.64 -21.64
C ASP A 175 26.04 27.43 -22.12
N HIS A 176 25.98 28.09 -23.27
CA HIS A 176 27.06 28.97 -23.76
C HIS A 176 27.14 30.33 -23.05
N GLY A 177 26.07 30.75 -22.39
CA GLY A 177 26.02 31.97 -21.58
C GLY A 177 26.38 31.73 -20.12
N LEU A 178 26.69 30.48 -19.75
CA LEU A 178 27.19 30.15 -18.41
C LEU A 178 28.64 30.59 -18.26
N GLU A 179 29.00 31.04 -17.06
CA GLU A 179 30.41 31.16 -16.71
C GLU A 179 31.05 29.77 -16.57
N TRP A 180 32.34 29.66 -16.87
CA TRP A 180 33.07 28.38 -16.82
C TRP A 180 32.99 27.70 -15.46
N HIS A 181 33.06 28.49 -14.38
CA HIS A 181 32.88 28.00 -13.02
C HIS A 181 31.48 27.42 -12.80
N GLN A 182 30.43 28.11 -13.28
CA GLN A 182 29.04 27.64 -13.18
C GLN A 182 28.82 26.35 -13.97
N PHE A 183 29.39 26.24 -15.18
CA PHE A 183 29.37 25.01 -15.97
C PHE A 183 30.04 23.85 -15.23
N ASN A 184 31.23 24.09 -14.65
CA ASN A 184 31.97 23.07 -13.90
C ASN A 184 31.24 22.58 -12.65
N MET A 185 30.50 23.44 -11.97
CA MET A 185 29.66 23.02 -10.84
C MET A 185 28.41 22.29 -11.33
N ALA A 186 27.73 22.83 -12.34
CA ALA A 186 26.51 22.26 -12.89
C ALA A 186 26.72 20.86 -13.46
N LYS A 187 27.84 20.59 -14.15
CA LYS A 187 28.15 19.25 -14.68
C LYS A 187 28.25 18.21 -13.56
N ASN A 188 28.86 18.56 -12.43
CA ASN A 188 29.05 17.64 -11.31
C ASN A 188 27.70 17.29 -10.69
N SER A 189 26.86 18.30 -10.45
CA SER A 189 25.48 18.13 -10.01
C SER A 189 24.69 17.27 -10.99
N PHE A 190 24.74 17.58 -12.29
CA PHE A 190 24.06 16.82 -13.35
C PHE A 190 24.46 15.34 -13.35
N LEU A 191 25.76 15.03 -13.31
CA LEU A 191 26.28 13.65 -13.27
C LEU A 191 25.80 12.89 -12.02
N VAL A 192 25.73 13.55 -10.86
CA VAL A 192 25.16 12.96 -9.64
C VAL A 192 23.68 12.62 -9.83
N TYR A 193 22.90 13.49 -10.49
CA TYR A 193 21.47 13.28 -10.69
C TYR A 193 21.14 12.20 -11.72
N ILE A 194 21.88 12.10 -12.84
CA ILE A 194 21.66 10.99 -13.79
C ILE A 194 21.99 9.63 -13.16
N ASN A 195 22.98 9.58 -12.27
CA ASN A 195 23.30 8.38 -11.50
C ASN A 195 22.17 8.04 -10.52
N LYS A 196 21.69 9.02 -9.74
CA LYS A 196 20.53 8.83 -8.83
C LYS A 196 19.24 8.39 -9.54
N LEU A 197 19.07 8.77 -10.81
CA LEU A 197 17.93 8.38 -11.63
C LEU A 197 18.16 7.06 -12.39
N ASN A 198 19.24 6.34 -12.09
CA ASN A 198 19.58 5.06 -12.69
C ASN A 198 19.58 5.09 -14.23
N TRP A 199 20.12 6.16 -14.84
CA TRP A 199 20.30 6.21 -16.28
C TRP A 199 21.16 5.03 -16.76
N PRO A 200 21.02 4.54 -18.01
CA PRO A 200 21.83 3.42 -18.47
C PRO A 200 23.32 3.76 -18.42
N GLU A 201 24.13 2.83 -17.91
CA GLU A 201 25.56 3.05 -17.64
C GLU A 201 26.33 3.58 -18.87
N LYS A 202 26.01 3.07 -20.06
CA LYS A 202 26.57 3.55 -21.34
C LYS A 202 26.39 5.06 -21.54
N HIS A 203 25.21 5.60 -21.18
CA HIS A 203 24.92 7.03 -21.31
C HIS A 203 25.65 7.84 -20.24
N GLN A 204 25.69 7.34 -19.00
CA GLN A 204 26.43 7.99 -17.92
C GLN A 204 27.93 8.07 -18.26
N HIS A 205 28.51 6.99 -18.77
CA HIS A 205 29.92 6.93 -19.18
C HIS A 205 30.21 7.88 -20.34
N ALA A 206 29.37 7.88 -21.39
CA ALA A 206 29.54 8.78 -22.53
C ALA A 206 29.49 10.26 -22.12
N LEU A 207 28.53 10.64 -21.27
CA LEU A 207 28.41 12.00 -20.74
C LEU A 207 29.60 12.37 -19.84
N THR A 208 30.06 11.44 -19.00
CA THR A 208 31.24 11.64 -18.16
C THR A 208 32.48 11.90 -19.01
N MET A 209 32.74 11.06 -20.02
CA MET A 209 33.86 11.23 -20.95
C MET A 209 33.78 12.55 -21.72
N PHE A 210 32.58 12.92 -22.19
CA PHE A 210 32.35 14.20 -22.84
C PHE A 210 32.74 15.39 -21.95
N PHE A 211 32.24 15.43 -20.71
CA PHE A 211 32.59 16.50 -19.78
C PHE A 211 34.08 16.49 -19.43
N MET A 212 34.68 15.32 -19.24
CA MET A 212 36.12 15.21 -18.96
C MET A 212 36.97 15.74 -20.12
N ASN A 213 36.57 15.46 -21.36
CA ASN A 213 37.26 15.96 -22.54
C ASN A 213 37.18 17.48 -22.68
N ILE A 214 36.02 18.08 -22.35
CA ILE A 214 35.86 19.54 -22.39
C ILE A 214 36.74 20.21 -21.32
N ILE A 215 36.72 19.73 -20.08
CA ILE A 215 37.46 20.37 -18.98
C ILE A 215 38.97 20.10 -19.02
N SER A 216 39.39 19.02 -19.67
CA SER A 216 40.82 18.68 -19.81
C SER A 216 41.40 19.23 -21.11
N ASN A 217 40.62 19.99 -21.88
CA ASN A 217 41.06 20.47 -23.18
C ASN A 217 42.17 21.54 -23.00
N PRO A 218 43.34 21.37 -23.63
CA PRO A 218 44.43 22.35 -23.57
C PRO A 218 44.02 23.77 -23.98
N GLN A 219 43.03 23.89 -24.89
CA GLN A 219 42.49 25.17 -25.34
C GLN A 219 41.84 25.98 -24.22
N GLN A 220 41.51 25.37 -23.07
CA GLN A 220 41.00 26.11 -21.92
C GLN A 220 41.98 27.20 -21.46
N ALA A 221 43.29 26.96 -21.58
CA ALA A 221 44.32 27.92 -21.16
C ALA A 221 44.53 29.08 -22.16
N GLU A 222 43.85 29.05 -23.31
CA GLU A 222 43.95 30.08 -24.35
C GLU A 222 43.00 31.26 -24.06
N LEU A 223 43.30 32.41 -24.66
CA LEU A 223 42.43 33.59 -24.63
C LEU A 223 41.07 33.23 -25.26
N PHE A 224 39.97 33.36 -24.50
CA PHE A 224 38.62 32.93 -24.87
C PHE A 224 38.42 31.40 -25.01
N GLY A 225 39.37 30.60 -24.53
CA GLY A 225 39.31 29.14 -24.53
C GLY A 225 38.05 28.59 -23.88
N GLU A 226 37.75 29.05 -22.67
CA GLU A 226 36.56 28.65 -21.91
C GLU A 226 35.25 28.91 -22.67
N HIS A 227 35.10 30.11 -23.25
CA HIS A 227 33.90 30.45 -24.04
C HIS A 227 33.79 29.59 -25.31
N THR A 228 34.91 29.30 -25.96
CA THR A 228 34.94 28.46 -27.17
C THR A 228 34.53 27.02 -26.85
N LEU A 229 35.00 26.48 -25.73
CA LEU A 229 34.64 25.15 -25.25
C LEU A 229 33.16 25.05 -24.85
N LEU A 230 32.60 26.10 -24.25
CA LEU A 230 31.15 26.16 -23.95
C LEU A 230 30.30 26.23 -25.21
N LEU A 231 30.72 26.98 -26.22
CA LEU A 231 30.06 27.01 -27.53
C LEU A 231 30.09 25.64 -28.21
N TYR A 232 31.21 24.93 -28.10
CA TYR A 232 31.33 23.56 -28.60
C TYR A 232 30.38 22.62 -27.86
N ALA A 233 30.30 22.72 -26.53
CA ALA A 233 29.45 21.87 -25.70
C ALA A 233 27.95 21.98 -26.02
N VAL A 234 27.50 23.12 -26.55
CA VAL A 234 26.10 23.33 -26.98
C VAL A 234 25.77 22.68 -28.33
N ARG A 235 26.77 22.42 -29.17
CA ARG A 235 26.57 21.93 -30.55
C ARG A 235 26.52 20.40 -30.65
N VAL A 236 26.99 19.70 -29.63
CA VAL A 236 27.06 18.23 -29.55
C VAL A 236 25.81 17.70 -28.85
#